data_AF-A0A9W7EAW1-F1
#
_entry.id   AF-A0A9W7EAW1-F1
#
_cell.length_a   1.000
_cell.length_b   1.000
_cell.length_c   1.000
_cell.angle_alpha   90.00
_cell.angle_beta   90.00
_cell.angle_gamma   90.00
#
_symmetry.space_group_name_H-M   'P 1'
#
loop_
_entity.id
_entity.type
_entity.pdbx_description
1 polymer ?
#
loop_
_entity_poly.entity_id
_entity_poly.type
_entity_poly.pdbx_seq_one_letter_code
_entity_poly.pdbx_strand_id
1 'polypeptide(L)'
;MERWAGSNLGDLVNFLCVCVDPSAEHTAKTFVRELNLTRSIIGYCGSRKEFPTFPAQLGCGGLVIFDGSSRIVVPATQSLNQIGLLAFWNADNMLVAMVKEDDEEDEEDRLDRERRLYRDMDELRYDLVNGGARPCQIPGGPPAQKIQKEAVEGASASDKEANAPLGAVPSVGHSGMDHEHESCASLIRMVASDRSFPALEELLSELVQHFEHEEKLLKDTGFGSEAPEGMSPLTTHKQDHERIIKAVKGMIEKAKVEGVGEECGREIADLFENHAKEFDGRYTEYLATF
;
A
#
# COMPACT_ATOMS: atom_id res chain seq x y z
N MET A 1 -13.86 6.49 -3.50
CA MET A 1 -14.67 7.56 -4.12
C MET A 1 -15.69 8.12 -3.15
N GLU A 2 -16.89 7.55 -2.96
CA GLU A 2 -17.92 8.15 -2.07
C GLU A 2 -17.44 8.43 -0.64
N ARG A 3 -16.66 7.50 -0.10
CA ARG A 3 -16.02 7.66 1.21
C ARG A 3 -15.03 8.82 1.27
N TRP A 4 -14.18 8.99 0.24
CA TRP A 4 -13.28 10.14 0.15
C TRP A 4 -14.05 11.44 -0.04
N ALA A 5 -15.08 11.44 -0.90
CA ALA A 5 -15.95 12.58 -1.09
C ALA A 5 -16.73 12.97 0.19
N GLY A 6 -16.78 12.07 1.18
CA GLY A 6 -17.40 12.32 2.46
C GLY A 6 -16.47 12.57 3.64
N SER A 7 -15.15 12.54 3.44
CA SER A 7 -14.16 12.89 4.44
C SER A 7 -13.73 14.35 4.30
N ASN A 8 -12.86 14.82 5.20
CA ASN A 8 -12.22 16.14 5.12
C ASN A 8 -11.47 16.35 3.79
N LEU A 9 -11.11 15.27 3.06
CA LEU A 9 -10.53 15.38 1.72
C LEU A 9 -11.57 15.80 0.67
N GLY A 10 -12.83 15.38 0.84
CA GLY A 10 -13.94 15.75 -0.04
C GLY A 10 -14.32 17.23 0.04
N ASP A 11 -13.95 17.92 1.12
CA ASP A 11 -14.13 19.36 1.24
C ASP A 11 -13.10 20.15 0.40
N LEU A 12 -11.99 19.50 0.03
CA LEU A 12 -10.85 20.12 -0.66
C LEU A 12 -10.74 19.66 -2.12
N VAL A 13 -11.24 18.47 -2.44
CA VAL A 13 -11.12 17.85 -3.76
C VAL A 13 -12.47 17.36 -4.26
N ASN A 14 -12.74 17.60 -5.55
CA ASN A 14 -13.92 17.05 -6.21
C ASN A 14 -13.65 15.64 -6.74
N PHE A 15 -14.54 14.71 -6.44
CA PHE A 15 -14.48 13.33 -6.95
C PHE A 15 -15.46 13.13 -8.09
N LEU A 16 -14.94 12.90 -9.30
CA LEU A 16 -15.75 12.68 -10.50
C LEU A 16 -15.72 11.20 -10.90
N CYS A 17 -16.88 10.60 -11.07
CA CYS A 17 -17.04 9.28 -11.68
C CYS A 17 -17.68 9.45 -13.07
N VAL A 18 -16.91 9.19 -14.13
CA VAL A 18 -17.36 9.37 -15.52
C VAL A 18 -17.60 8.00 -16.15
N CYS A 19 -18.85 7.73 -16.54
CA CYS A 19 -19.20 6.52 -17.28
C CYS A 19 -18.82 6.66 -18.76
N VAL A 20 -18.06 5.69 -19.27
CA VAL A 20 -17.51 5.69 -20.63
C VAL A 20 -17.82 4.34 -21.27
N ASP A 21 -19.08 4.13 -21.62
CA ASP A 21 -19.59 2.91 -22.23
C ASP A 21 -20.72 3.20 -23.24
N PRO A 22 -21.14 2.24 -24.09
CA PRO A 22 -22.19 2.46 -25.09
C PRO A 22 -23.55 2.91 -24.54
N SER A 23 -23.81 2.70 -23.25
CA SER A 23 -25.03 3.08 -22.52
C SER A 23 -24.70 3.93 -21.28
N ALA A 24 -23.70 4.82 -21.41
CA ALA A 24 -23.12 5.56 -20.29
C ALA A 24 -24.13 6.34 -19.42
N GLU A 25 -25.19 6.92 -20.02
CA GLU A 25 -26.25 7.59 -19.24
C GLU A 25 -27.00 6.60 -18.34
N HIS A 26 -27.30 5.40 -18.84
CA HIS A 26 -27.94 4.35 -18.06
C HIS A 26 -27.01 3.88 -16.94
N THR A 27 -25.73 3.65 -17.24
CA THR A 27 -24.71 3.25 -16.26
C THR A 27 -24.59 4.29 -15.13
N ALA A 28 -24.51 5.58 -15.48
CA ALA A 28 -24.44 6.67 -14.51
C ALA A 28 -25.66 6.69 -13.58
N LYS A 29 -26.88 6.56 -14.14
CA LYS A 29 -28.13 6.47 -13.35
C LYS A 29 -28.14 5.25 -12.43
N THR A 30 -27.63 4.11 -12.91
CA THR A 30 -27.50 2.88 -12.12
C THR A 30 -26.52 3.07 -10.98
N PHE A 31 -25.37 3.70 -11.20
CA PHE A 31 -24.39 3.98 -10.14
C PHE A 31 -24.98 4.86 -9.03
N VAL A 32 -25.69 5.93 -9.37
CA VAL A 32 -26.38 6.77 -8.37
C VAL A 32 -27.35 5.94 -7.54
N ARG A 33 -28.17 5.10 -8.19
CA ARG A 33 -29.21 4.31 -7.51
C ARG A 33 -28.66 3.18 -6.66
N GLU A 34 -27.68 2.43 -7.18
CA GLU A 34 -27.23 1.16 -6.59
C GLU A 34 -26.02 1.32 -5.69
N LEU A 35 -25.12 2.26 -6.00
CA LEU A 35 -23.94 2.55 -5.20
C LEU A 35 -24.16 3.73 -4.23
N ASN A 36 -25.35 4.35 -4.27
CA ASN A 36 -25.75 5.46 -3.41
C ASN A 36 -24.70 6.59 -3.39
N LEU A 37 -24.17 6.94 -4.58
CA LEU A 37 -23.18 8.00 -4.74
C LEU A 37 -23.89 9.35 -4.64
N THR A 38 -23.81 9.97 -3.47
CA THR A 38 -24.47 11.24 -3.13
C THR A 38 -23.50 12.41 -3.02
N ARG A 39 -22.24 12.14 -2.71
CA ARG A 39 -21.18 13.14 -2.53
C ARG A 39 -20.24 13.22 -3.73
N SER A 40 -20.12 12.12 -4.48
CA SER A 40 -19.34 12.11 -5.73
C SER A 40 -20.15 12.70 -6.89
N ILE A 41 -19.49 13.44 -7.80
CA ILE A 41 -20.11 13.94 -9.02
C ILE A 41 -20.12 12.81 -10.06
N ILE A 42 -21.31 12.48 -10.60
CA ILE A 42 -21.45 11.44 -11.62
C ILE A 42 -21.69 12.07 -12.99
N GLY A 43 -20.83 11.76 -13.95
CA GLY A 43 -20.92 12.21 -15.33
C GLY A 43 -20.93 11.04 -16.33
N TYR A 44 -21.22 11.31 -17.59
CA TYR A 44 -21.16 10.33 -18.67
C TYR A 44 -20.80 11.00 -19.99
N CYS A 45 -20.16 10.25 -20.89
CA CYS A 45 -19.95 10.68 -22.28
C CYS A 45 -21.18 10.32 -23.11
N GLY A 46 -21.81 11.30 -23.76
CA GLY A 46 -23.04 11.10 -24.53
C GLY A 46 -22.79 10.34 -25.84
N SER A 47 -21.56 10.39 -26.35
CA SER A 47 -21.15 9.67 -27.55
C SER A 47 -19.71 9.20 -27.49
N ARG A 48 -19.36 8.21 -28.31
CA ARG A 48 -17.99 7.69 -28.44
C ARG A 48 -16.97 8.75 -28.90
N LYS A 49 -17.43 9.83 -29.55
CA LYS A 49 -16.57 10.94 -29.99
C LYS A 49 -16.10 11.81 -28.82
N GLU A 50 -16.81 11.76 -27.70
CA GLU A 50 -16.47 12.49 -26.46
C GLU A 50 -15.60 11.66 -25.52
N PHE A 51 -15.24 10.42 -25.90
CA PHE A 51 -14.41 9.58 -25.07
C PHE A 51 -13.02 10.22 -24.90
N PRO A 52 -12.41 10.13 -23.70
CA PRO A 52 -11.06 10.60 -23.48
C PRO A 52 -10.09 10.03 -24.52
N THR A 53 -9.35 10.92 -25.20
CA THR A 53 -8.32 10.54 -26.19
C THR A 53 -6.90 10.64 -25.62
N PHE A 54 -6.75 11.18 -24.43
CA PHE A 54 -5.49 11.18 -23.69
C PHE A 54 -5.26 9.80 -23.06
N PRO A 55 -3.99 9.41 -22.80
CA PRO A 55 -3.67 8.13 -22.17
C PRO A 55 -4.09 8.16 -20.71
N ALA A 56 -5.38 7.91 -20.47
CA ALA A 56 -5.97 7.77 -19.15
C ALA A 56 -6.50 6.36 -18.96
N GLN A 57 -6.28 5.83 -17.77
CA GLN A 57 -6.83 4.54 -17.39
C GLN A 57 -8.22 4.76 -16.78
N LEU A 58 -9.24 4.09 -17.32
CA LEU A 58 -10.63 4.20 -16.89
C LEU A 58 -11.05 2.94 -16.11
N GLY A 59 -11.72 3.13 -14.98
CA GLY A 59 -12.28 2.03 -14.16
C GLY A 59 -11.31 1.48 -13.11
N CYS A 60 -11.30 0.15 -12.89
CA CYS A 60 -10.40 -0.52 -11.92
C CYS A 60 -8.91 -0.37 -12.23
N GLY A 61 -8.60 0.28 -13.36
CA GLY A 61 -7.26 0.60 -13.79
C GLY A 61 -6.60 1.77 -13.06
N GLY A 62 -7.29 2.46 -12.16
CA GLY A 62 -6.72 3.60 -11.43
C GLY A 62 -7.49 4.89 -11.69
N LEU A 63 -6.96 5.99 -11.18
CA LEU A 63 -7.59 7.30 -11.18
C LEU A 63 -6.78 8.28 -12.01
N VAL A 64 -7.46 9.28 -12.55
CA VAL A 64 -6.85 10.45 -13.18
C VAL A 64 -6.95 11.59 -12.19
N ILE A 65 -5.84 12.30 -11.94
CA ILE A 65 -5.82 13.44 -11.04
C ILE A 65 -5.55 14.71 -11.84
N PHE A 66 -6.36 15.73 -11.55
CA PHE A 66 -6.25 17.07 -12.11
C PHE A 66 -5.87 18.05 -11.00
N ASP A 67 -5.07 19.06 -11.33
CA ASP A 67 -4.82 20.19 -10.44
C ASP A 67 -5.97 21.22 -10.47
N GLY A 68 -5.89 22.24 -9.60
CA GLY A 68 -6.88 23.33 -9.55
C GLY A 68 -6.98 24.14 -10.86
N SER A 69 -5.99 24.03 -11.75
CA SER A 69 -5.98 24.63 -13.09
C SER A 69 -6.54 23.70 -14.18
N SER A 70 -7.17 22.58 -13.80
CA SER A 70 -7.71 21.57 -14.71
C SER A 70 -6.67 20.90 -15.62
N ARG A 71 -5.40 20.85 -15.21
CA ARG A 71 -4.34 20.12 -15.90
C ARG A 71 -4.21 18.72 -15.32
N ILE A 72 -4.01 17.72 -16.19
CA ILE A 72 -3.71 16.36 -15.75
C ILE A 72 -2.31 16.35 -15.14
N VAL A 73 -2.22 15.99 -13.87
CA VAL A 73 -0.94 15.80 -13.16
C VAL A 73 -0.59 14.33 -13.02
N VAL A 74 -1.60 13.47 -12.92
CA VAL A 74 -1.44 12.02 -12.83
C VAL A 74 -2.39 11.39 -13.85
N PRO A 75 -1.88 10.90 -14.99
CA PRO A 75 -2.71 10.33 -16.05
C PRO A 75 -3.27 8.95 -15.69
N ALA A 76 -2.61 8.24 -14.77
CA ALA A 76 -3.09 6.99 -14.18
C ALA A 76 -2.38 6.76 -12.85
N THR A 77 -3.13 6.68 -11.75
CA THR A 77 -2.62 6.11 -10.50
C THR A 77 -2.38 4.62 -10.66
N GLN A 78 -1.63 4.01 -9.73
CA GLN A 78 -1.53 2.55 -9.68
C GLN A 78 -2.92 1.93 -9.55
N SER A 79 -3.13 0.80 -10.23
CA SER A 79 -4.46 0.18 -10.35
C SER A 79 -4.77 -0.79 -9.22
N LEU A 80 -6.05 -0.89 -8.85
CA LEU A 80 -6.54 -1.90 -7.91
C LEU A 80 -6.18 -3.32 -8.34
N ASN A 81 -6.17 -3.57 -9.66
CA ASN A 81 -5.83 -4.87 -10.23
C ASN A 81 -4.33 -5.22 -10.14
N GLN A 82 -3.45 -4.23 -10.01
CA GLN A 82 -2.00 -4.43 -9.93
C GLN A 82 -1.54 -4.62 -8.49
N ILE A 83 -2.03 -3.78 -7.57
CA ILE A 83 -1.49 -3.70 -6.20
C ILE A 83 -2.56 -3.83 -5.12
N GLY A 84 -3.78 -4.26 -5.49
CA GLY A 84 -4.86 -4.43 -4.55
C GLY A 84 -5.24 -3.12 -3.86
N LEU A 85 -5.53 -3.19 -2.56
CA LEU A 85 -6.00 -2.03 -1.79
C LEU A 85 -4.93 -0.93 -1.65
N LEU A 86 -3.63 -1.22 -1.88
CA LEU A 86 -2.57 -0.21 -1.89
C LEU A 86 -2.78 0.84 -2.99
N ALA A 87 -3.55 0.53 -4.03
CA ALA A 87 -3.93 1.50 -5.07
C ALA A 87 -4.64 2.73 -4.49
N PHE A 88 -5.43 2.53 -3.44
CA PHE A 88 -6.09 3.64 -2.76
C PHE A 88 -5.08 4.46 -1.95
N TRP A 89 -4.11 3.81 -1.29
CA TRP A 89 -3.06 4.51 -0.53
C TRP A 89 -2.19 5.39 -1.42
N ASN A 90 -1.84 4.88 -2.61
CA ASN A 90 -1.09 5.65 -3.60
C ASN A 90 -1.86 6.92 -4.01
N ALA A 91 -3.15 6.79 -4.29
CA ALA A 91 -4.01 7.92 -4.63
C ALA A 91 -4.18 8.91 -3.47
N ASP A 92 -4.34 8.42 -2.23
CA ASP A 92 -4.46 9.26 -1.02
C ASP A 92 -3.26 10.20 -0.90
N ASN A 93 -2.05 9.65 -1.00
CA ASN A 93 -0.82 10.42 -0.82
C ASN A 93 -0.63 11.47 -1.90
N MET A 94 -1.01 11.16 -3.14
CA MET A 94 -0.99 12.12 -4.24
C MET A 94 -1.95 13.27 -4.00
N LEU A 95 -3.19 12.99 -3.59
CA LEU A 95 -4.20 14.01 -3.33
C LEU A 95 -3.80 14.91 -2.15
N VAL A 96 -3.29 14.32 -1.06
CA VAL A 96 -2.81 15.08 0.11
C VAL A 96 -1.61 15.96 -0.25
N ALA A 97 -0.68 15.48 -1.08
CA ALA A 97 0.45 16.28 -1.52
C ALA A 97 0.02 17.52 -2.31
N MET A 98 -0.99 17.39 -3.18
CA MET A 98 -1.45 18.49 -4.02
C MET A 98 -2.26 19.55 -3.28
N VAL A 99 -3.01 19.15 -2.27
CA VAL A 99 -3.78 20.08 -1.42
C VAL A 99 -2.87 21.00 -0.61
N LYS A 100 -1.58 20.67 -0.45
CA LYS A 100 -0.59 21.43 0.34
C LYS A 100 -0.02 22.67 -0.36
N GLU A 101 -0.22 22.83 -1.66
CA GLU A 101 0.56 23.79 -2.45
C GLU A 101 0.04 25.24 -2.42
N ASP A 102 -1.18 25.52 -1.97
CA ASP A 102 -1.84 26.81 -2.26
C ASP A 102 -2.01 27.81 -1.12
N ASP A 103 -1.67 27.50 0.14
CA ASP A 103 -2.05 28.39 1.25
C ASP A 103 -0.86 29.12 1.92
N GLU A 104 -0.88 30.46 1.87
CA GLU A 104 -0.20 31.37 2.81
C GLU A 104 -0.82 31.27 4.22
N GLU A 105 -1.12 30.06 4.68
CA GLU A 105 -1.72 29.77 5.99
C GLU A 105 -0.66 29.72 7.09
N ASP A 106 -1.05 30.15 8.30
CA ASP A 106 -0.23 29.97 9.49
C ASP A 106 0.08 28.47 9.67
N GLU A 107 1.35 28.14 9.93
CA GLU A 107 1.87 26.77 10.03
C GLU A 107 1.06 25.88 10.99
N GLU A 108 0.50 26.45 12.05
CA GLU A 108 -0.32 25.72 13.01
C GLU A 108 -1.64 25.23 12.42
N ASP A 109 -2.30 26.07 11.61
CA ASP A 109 -3.56 25.74 10.92
C ASP A 109 -3.31 24.71 9.82
N ARG A 110 -2.19 24.86 9.09
CA ARG A 110 -1.74 23.88 8.09
C ARG A 110 -1.53 22.49 8.71
N LEU A 111 -0.80 22.42 9.83
CA LEU A 111 -0.54 21.17 10.54
C LEU A 111 -1.81 20.57 11.15
N ASP A 112 -2.75 21.37 11.64
CA ASP A 112 -4.02 20.85 12.15
C ASP A 112 -4.90 20.28 11.03
N ARG A 113 -4.98 20.97 9.89
CA ARG A 113 -5.65 20.47 8.69
C ARG A 113 -5.03 19.16 8.22
N GLU A 114 -3.70 19.09 8.17
CA GLU A 114 -2.97 17.89 7.80
C GLU A 114 -3.27 16.72 8.75
N ARG A 115 -3.25 16.96 10.07
CA ARG A 115 -3.63 15.95 11.08
C ARG A 115 -5.06 15.45 10.92
N ARG A 116 -5.99 16.30 10.49
CA ARG A 116 -7.38 15.90 10.23
C ARG A 116 -7.47 15.05 8.97
N LEU A 117 -6.78 15.44 7.89
CA LEU A 117 -6.73 14.66 6.65
C LEU A 117 -6.16 13.27 6.90
N TYR A 118 -4.99 13.14 7.52
CA TYR A 118 -4.38 11.83 7.76
C TYR A 118 -5.21 10.93 8.68
N ARG A 119 -5.86 11.50 9.70
CA ARG A 119 -6.76 10.75 10.59
C ARG A 119 -7.95 10.16 9.83
N ASP A 120 -8.63 10.96 9.02
CA ASP A 120 -9.73 10.48 8.20
C ASP A 120 -9.26 9.40 7.22
N MET A 121 -8.09 9.57 6.62
CA MET A 121 -7.52 8.57 5.73
C MET A 121 -7.25 7.26 6.46
N ASP A 122 -6.66 7.31 7.65
CA ASP A 122 -6.39 6.11 8.45
C ASP A 122 -7.68 5.41 8.91
N GLU A 123 -8.74 6.15 9.25
CA GLU A 123 -10.07 5.58 9.54
C GLU A 123 -10.68 4.91 8.29
N LEU A 124 -10.61 5.58 7.12
CA LEU A 124 -11.06 5.00 5.86
C LEU A 124 -10.29 3.72 5.50
N ARG A 125 -8.98 3.69 5.75
CA ARG A 125 -8.10 2.54 5.51
C ARG A 125 -8.42 1.40 6.48
N TYR A 126 -8.60 1.70 7.76
CA TYR A 126 -8.97 0.72 8.78
C TYR A 126 -10.28 0.01 8.41
N ASP A 127 -11.29 0.77 7.97
CA ASP A 127 -12.56 0.21 7.54
C ASP A 127 -12.47 -0.59 6.22
N LEU A 128 -11.53 -0.27 5.33
CA LEU A 128 -11.32 -1.03 4.10
C LEU A 128 -10.74 -2.42 4.39
N VAL A 129 -9.88 -2.52 5.40
CA VAL A 129 -9.23 -3.77 5.82
C VAL A 129 -10.14 -4.60 6.74
N ASN A 130 -10.83 -3.95 7.68
CA ASN A 130 -11.58 -4.63 8.75
C ASN A 130 -13.11 -4.56 8.59
N GLY A 131 -13.62 -3.61 7.81
CA GLY A 131 -15.04 -3.26 7.75
C GLY A 131 -15.89 -4.11 6.81
N GLY A 132 -15.38 -5.22 6.26
CA GLY A 132 -16.19 -6.18 5.50
C GLY A 132 -16.96 -5.56 4.33
N ALA A 133 -16.28 -4.77 3.49
CA ALA A 133 -16.85 -4.33 2.23
C ALA A 133 -17.26 -5.56 1.40
N ARG A 134 -18.57 -5.84 1.33
CA ARG A 134 -19.08 -6.91 0.46
C ARG A 134 -18.64 -6.58 -0.97
N PRO A 135 -18.02 -7.53 -1.71
CA PRO A 135 -17.67 -7.29 -3.08
C PRO A 135 -18.94 -6.93 -3.85
N CYS A 136 -18.93 -5.77 -4.49
CA CYS A 136 -19.99 -5.34 -5.39
C CYS A 136 -20.03 -6.35 -6.54
N GLN A 137 -21.01 -7.26 -6.52
CA GLN A 137 -21.28 -8.14 -7.65
C GLN A 137 -21.79 -7.27 -8.79
N ILE A 138 -20.92 -6.94 -9.74
CA ILE A 138 -21.34 -6.31 -11.00
C ILE A 138 -22.13 -7.37 -11.78
N PRO A 139 -23.42 -7.17 -12.07
CA PRO A 139 -24.16 -8.10 -12.90
C PRO A 139 -23.68 -7.94 -14.36
N GLY A 140 -23.02 -8.97 -14.91
CA GLY A 140 -22.85 -9.12 -16.36
C GLY A 140 -21.46 -8.98 -16.97
N GLY A 141 -20.37 -9.30 -16.26
CA GLY A 141 -19.06 -9.47 -16.89
C GLY A 141 -19.01 -10.70 -17.82
N PRO A 142 -18.46 -10.61 -19.05
CA PRO A 142 -18.34 -11.77 -19.96
C PRO A 142 -17.32 -12.79 -19.42
N PRO A 143 -17.48 -14.09 -19.73
CA PRO A 143 -16.67 -15.15 -19.13
C PRO A 143 -15.22 -15.09 -19.64
N ALA A 144 -14.26 -15.05 -18.71
CA ALA A 144 -12.84 -15.23 -19.02
C ALA A 144 -12.61 -16.64 -19.59
N GLN A 145 -12.02 -16.67 -20.79
CA GLN A 145 -11.76 -17.88 -21.56
C GLN A 145 -10.65 -18.72 -20.90
N LYS A 146 -10.92 -20.03 -20.77
CA LYS A 146 -9.93 -21.05 -20.42
C LYS A 146 -8.80 -21.07 -21.45
N ILE A 147 -7.59 -20.73 -21.04
CA ILE A 147 -6.38 -21.13 -21.76
C ILE A 147 -6.00 -22.52 -21.25
N GLN A 148 -6.19 -23.53 -22.09
CA GLN A 148 -5.59 -24.85 -21.92
C GLN A 148 -4.20 -24.84 -22.55
N LYS A 149 -3.19 -25.36 -21.85
CA LYS A 149 -2.06 -26.03 -22.50
C LYS A 149 -1.44 -27.08 -21.59
N GLU A 150 -1.88 -28.31 -21.87
CA GLU A 150 -1.20 -29.60 -21.93
C GLU A 150 -0.01 -29.92 -21.01
N ALA A 151 -0.15 -31.11 -20.43
CA ALA A 151 0.73 -31.79 -19.51
C ALA A 151 2.00 -32.34 -20.17
N VAL A 152 3.08 -32.40 -19.39
CA VAL A 152 4.09 -33.45 -19.51
C VAL A 152 4.21 -34.08 -18.13
N GLU A 153 3.78 -35.34 -18.03
CA GLU A 153 3.83 -36.16 -16.83
C GLU A 153 5.26 -36.67 -16.56
N GLY A 154 5.58 -36.79 -15.26
CA GLY A 154 6.36 -37.92 -14.76
C GLY A 154 7.57 -37.57 -13.90
N ALA A 155 7.38 -37.42 -12.57
CA ALA A 155 8.04 -38.26 -11.56
C ALA A 155 7.68 -37.83 -10.11
N SER A 156 6.88 -38.67 -9.45
CA SER A 156 6.92 -39.12 -8.05
C SER A 156 7.14 -38.13 -6.87
N ALA A 157 6.01 -37.86 -6.20
CA ALA A 157 5.76 -37.80 -4.75
C ALA A 157 6.93 -37.88 -3.74
N SER A 158 6.99 -36.94 -2.80
CA SER A 158 6.59 -37.15 -1.38
C SER A 158 6.85 -35.90 -0.52
N ASP A 159 5.85 -35.54 0.29
CA ASP A 159 5.93 -34.92 1.62
C ASP A 159 6.77 -33.65 1.85
N LYS A 160 6.07 -32.50 2.01
CA LYS A 160 6.16 -31.51 3.12
C LYS A 160 5.86 -30.07 2.64
N GLU A 161 4.58 -29.72 2.50
CA GLU A 161 4.10 -28.32 2.46
C GLU A 161 3.52 -27.91 3.82
N ALA A 162 4.26 -28.20 4.89
CA ALA A 162 3.91 -27.85 6.26
C ALA A 162 5.16 -27.35 7.00
N ASN A 163 5.63 -26.14 6.64
CA ASN A 163 6.41 -25.18 7.44
C ASN A 163 7.27 -24.27 6.55
N ALA A 164 6.72 -23.18 6.05
CA ALA A 164 7.55 -22.04 5.69
C ALA A 164 6.81 -20.76 6.10
N PRO A 165 7.13 -20.19 7.27
CA PRO A 165 6.53 -18.94 7.70
C PRO A 165 7.06 -17.73 6.91
N LEU A 166 8.22 -17.85 6.25
CA LEU A 166 8.88 -16.79 5.49
C LEU A 166 9.47 -17.37 4.18
N GLY A 167 9.21 -16.72 3.04
CA GLY A 167 9.88 -16.92 1.76
C GLY A 167 11.30 -16.36 1.73
N ALA A 168 11.94 -16.39 0.56
CA ALA A 168 13.27 -15.82 0.40
C ALA A 168 13.19 -14.28 0.40
N VAL A 169 13.91 -13.64 1.32
CA VAL A 169 14.06 -12.18 1.37
C VAL A 169 14.92 -11.75 0.18
N PRO A 170 14.48 -10.79 -0.66
CA PRO A 170 15.27 -10.32 -1.79
C PRO A 170 16.62 -9.76 -1.34
N SER A 171 17.68 -10.03 -2.10
CA SER A 171 18.98 -9.38 -1.91
C SER A 171 18.89 -7.93 -2.36
N VAL A 172 19.56 -7.05 -1.63
CA VAL A 172 19.67 -5.61 -1.92
C VAL A 172 21.02 -5.24 -2.54
N GLY A 173 21.82 -6.23 -2.92
CA GLY A 173 23.13 -6.03 -3.54
C GLY A 173 24.23 -5.56 -2.60
N HIS A 174 23.97 -5.48 -1.30
CA HIS A 174 24.96 -5.13 -0.26
C HIS A 174 25.12 -6.29 0.73
N SER A 175 26.29 -6.94 0.74
CA SER A 175 26.50 -8.20 1.46
C SER A 175 26.27 -8.10 2.98
N GLY A 176 26.50 -6.92 3.58
CA GLY A 176 26.22 -6.68 4.99
C GLY A 176 24.72 -6.64 5.28
N MET A 177 23.95 -6.00 4.39
CA MET A 177 22.49 -5.90 4.52
C MET A 177 21.83 -7.26 4.26
N ASP A 178 22.31 -8.00 3.26
CA ASP A 178 21.82 -9.35 2.97
C ASP A 178 22.08 -10.33 4.15
N HIS A 179 23.20 -10.16 4.86
CA HIS A 179 23.48 -10.95 6.06
C HIS A 179 22.53 -10.59 7.21
N GLU A 180 22.23 -9.31 7.41
CA GLU A 180 21.23 -8.85 8.39
C GLU A 180 19.83 -9.34 8.05
N HIS A 181 19.43 -9.30 6.76
CA HIS A 181 18.16 -9.86 6.30
C HIS A 181 18.04 -11.36 6.63
N GLU A 182 19.11 -12.14 6.42
CA GLU A 182 19.09 -13.57 6.76
C GLU A 182 19.10 -13.81 8.28
N SER A 183 19.75 -12.93 9.06
CA SER A 183 19.70 -12.96 10.53
C SER A 183 18.27 -12.74 11.05
N CYS A 184 17.61 -11.67 10.59
CA CYS A 184 16.20 -11.39 10.90
C CYS A 184 15.29 -12.54 10.42
N ALA A 185 15.47 -13.04 9.21
CA ALA A 185 14.72 -14.16 8.67
C ALA A 185 14.86 -15.43 9.53
N SER A 186 16.07 -15.72 10.02
CA SER A 186 16.34 -16.86 10.88
C SER A 186 15.64 -16.74 12.23
N LEU A 187 15.63 -15.55 12.84
CA LEU A 187 14.91 -15.28 14.08
C LEU A 187 13.39 -15.32 13.89
N ILE A 188 12.86 -14.84 12.76
CA ILE A 188 11.43 -14.97 12.43
C ILE A 188 11.01 -16.45 12.34
N ARG A 189 11.83 -17.28 11.66
CA ARG A 189 11.59 -18.74 11.62
C ARG A 189 11.65 -19.34 13.02
N MET A 190 12.58 -18.88 13.88
CA MET A 190 12.67 -19.31 15.27
C MET A 190 11.41 -18.96 16.08
N VAL A 191 10.91 -17.73 15.97
CA VAL A 191 9.66 -17.29 16.62
C VAL A 191 8.47 -18.14 16.14
N ALA A 192 8.38 -18.41 14.84
CA ALA A 192 7.32 -19.25 14.29
C ALA A 192 7.36 -20.70 14.81
N SER A 193 8.56 -21.25 15.03
CA SER A 193 8.74 -22.64 15.48
C SER A 193 8.68 -22.81 17.01
N ASP A 194 9.43 -21.99 17.75
CA ASP A 194 9.62 -22.12 19.21
C ASP A 194 8.51 -21.41 19.97
N ARG A 195 7.94 -20.34 19.37
CA ARG A 195 6.85 -19.54 19.94
C ARG A 195 7.15 -19.14 21.39
N SER A 196 8.42 -18.80 21.63
CA SER A 196 8.89 -18.42 22.95
C SER A 196 9.01 -16.90 23.03
N PHE A 197 8.68 -16.38 24.21
CA PHE A 197 8.80 -14.96 24.50
C PHE A 197 10.24 -14.44 24.32
N PRO A 198 11.30 -15.15 24.77
CA PRO A 198 12.68 -14.73 24.53
C PRO A 198 13.05 -14.62 23.05
N ALA A 199 12.58 -15.55 22.19
CA ALA A 199 12.84 -15.47 20.74
C ALA A 199 12.20 -14.21 20.12
N LEU A 200 11.05 -13.78 20.63
CA LEU A 200 10.37 -12.57 20.16
C LEU A 200 11.09 -11.29 20.62
N GLU A 201 11.63 -11.26 21.83
CA GLU A 201 12.47 -10.16 22.31
C GLU A 201 13.80 -10.07 21.55
N GLU A 202 14.44 -11.21 21.28
CA GLU A 202 15.66 -11.30 20.47
C GLU A 202 15.43 -10.80 19.05
N LEU A 203 14.32 -11.21 18.42
CA LEU A 203 13.92 -10.71 17.11
C LEU A 203 13.69 -9.19 17.10
N LEU A 204 13.03 -8.64 18.12
CA LEU A 204 12.84 -7.18 18.21
C LEU A 204 14.19 -6.46 18.32
N SER A 205 15.13 -7.00 19.11
CA SER A 205 16.48 -6.44 19.24
C SER A 205 17.22 -6.45 17.90
N GLU A 206 17.10 -7.53 17.13
CA GLU A 206 17.73 -7.64 15.81
C GLU A 206 17.11 -6.67 14.79
N LEU A 207 15.78 -6.59 14.72
CA LEU A 207 15.08 -5.67 13.82
C LEU A 207 15.45 -4.20 14.08
N VAL A 208 15.54 -3.80 15.36
CA VAL A 208 15.93 -2.43 15.72
C VAL A 208 17.36 -2.13 15.27
N GLN A 209 18.31 -3.04 15.52
CA GLN A 209 19.71 -2.85 15.11
C GLN A 209 19.86 -2.78 13.60
N HIS A 210 19.16 -3.67 12.88
CA HIS A 210 19.12 -3.70 11.43
C HIS A 210 18.58 -2.39 10.85
N PHE A 211 17.40 -1.94 11.29
CA PHE A 211 16.79 -0.70 10.82
C PHE A 211 17.65 0.55 11.16
N GLU A 212 18.27 0.60 12.33
CA GLU A 212 19.19 1.69 12.68
C GLU A 212 20.42 1.73 11.78
N HIS A 213 20.99 0.57 11.45
CA HIS A 213 22.14 0.46 10.55
C HIS A 213 21.78 0.85 9.12
N GLU A 214 20.67 0.34 8.61
CA GLU A 214 20.13 0.65 7.29
C GLU A 214 19.87 2.14 7.12
N GLU A 215 19.16 2.76 8.07
CA GLU A 215 18.84 4.19 8.02
C GLU A 215 20.09 5.05 8.03
N LYS A 216 21.12 4.63 8.76
CA LYS A 216 22.42 5.29 8.76
C LYS A 216 23.10 5.14 7.41
N LEU A 217 23.11 3.93 6.84
CA LEU A 217 23.68 3.65 5.53
C LEU A 217 23.01 4.50 4.44
N LEU A 218 21.68 4.50 4.39
CA LEU A 218 20.89 5.29 3.44
C LEU A 218 21.14 6.79 3.58
N LYS A 219 21.26 7.28 4.82
CA LYS A 219 21.62 8.68 5.07
C LYS A 219 23.02 9.01 4.57
N ASP A 220 24.00 8.14 4.83
CA ASP A 220 25.40 8.33 4.44
C ASP A 220 25.58 8.26 2.91
N THR A 221 24.76 7.49 2.19
CA THR A 221 24.74 7.44 0.72
C THR A 221 23.90 8.56 0.07
N GLY A 222 23.29 9.44 0.86
CA GLY A 222 22.46 10.54 0.36
C GLY A 222 21.10 10.09 -0.21
N PHE A 223 20.64 8.89 0.12
CA PHE A 223 19.34 8.39 -0.31
C PHE A 223 18.22 9.31 0.20
N GLY A 224 17.41 9.84 -0.74
CA GLY A 224 16.33 10.76 -0.43
C GLY A 224 16.76 12.17 -0.02
N SER A 225 18.02 12.57 -0.26
CA SER A 225 18.53 13.91 0.05
C SER A 225 18.06 15.01 -0.91
N GLU A 226 17.59 14.64 -2.11
CA GLU A 226 17.04 15.58 -3.12
C GLU A 226 15.53 15.84 -2.96
N ALA A 227 14.88 15.14 -2.03
CA ALA A 227 13.45 15.24 -1.81
C ALA A 227 13.11 16.30 -0.74
N PRO A 228 11.97 17.01 -0.86
CA PRO A 228 11.49 17.94 0.16
C PRO A 228 11.38 17.28 1.54
N GLU A 229 11.66 18.04 2.61
CA GLU A 229 11.49 17.56 4.00
C GLU A 229 10.07 17.01 4.22
N GLY A 230 9.95 15.77 4.69
CA GLY A 230 8.67 15.09 4.90
C GLY A 230 8.15 14.25 3.72
N MET A 231 8.74 14.37 2.52
CA MET A 231 8.41 13.54 1.34
C MET A 231 9.61 12.72 0.83
N SER A 232 10.66 12.62 1.64
CA SER A 232 11.84 11.85 1.29
C SER A 232 11.55 10.35 1.30
N PRO A 233 12.02 9.59 0.30
CA PRO A 233 12.04 8.13 0.35
C PRO A 233 12.59 7.59 1.67
N LEU A 234 13.64 8.23 2.21
CA LEU A 234 14.21 7.90 3.51
C LEU A 234 13.22 8.15 4.67
N THR A 235 12.48 9.25 4.65
CA THR A 235 11.45 9.52 5.66
C THR A 235 10.36 8.46 5.65
N THR A 236 9.86 8.09 4.47
CA THR A 236 8.83 7.04 4.36
C THR A 236 9.36 5.65 4.73
N HIS A 237 10.65 5.39 4.46
CA HIS A 237 11.33 4.15 4.85
C HIS A 237 11.40 4.03 6.38
N LYS A 238 11.85 5.08 7.05
CA LYS A 238 11.89 5.17 8.53
C LYS A 238 10.52 4.99 9.18
N GLN A 239 9.49 5.58 8.59
CA GLN A 239 8.12 5.42 9.09
C GLN A 239 7.65 3.96 9.02
N ASP A 240 8.07 3.22 7.99
CA ASP A 240 7.75 1.79 7.90
C ASP A 240 8.50 0.96 8.96
N HIS A 241 9.77 1.28 9.24
CA HIS A 241 10.51 0.69 10.36
C HIS A 241 9.79 0.89 11.69
N GLU A 242 9.40 2.13 11.98
CA GLU A 242 8.66 2.47 13.20
C GLU A 242 7.35 1.68 13.30
N ARG A 243 6.64 1.51 12.18
CA ARG A 243 5.41 0.72 12.11
C ARG A 243 5.66 -0.75 12.44
N ILE A 244 6.70 -1.36 11.87
CA ILE A 244 7.06 -2.77 12.10
C ILE A 244 7.50 -2.96 13.55
N ILE A 245 8.40 -2.12 14.06
CA ILE A 245 8.84 -2.14 15.47
C ILE A 245 7.64 -2.02 16.41
N LYS A 246 6.71 -1.09 16.14
CA LYS A 246 5.51 -0.90 16.96
C LYS A 246 4.61 -2.13 16.94
N ALA A 247 4.44 -2.78 15.79
CA ALA A 247 3.66 -4.00 15.66
C ALA A 247 4.27 -5.13 16.49
N VAL A 248 5.58 -5.38 16.35
CA VAL A 248 6.30 -6.43 17.12
C VAL A 248 6.25 -6.14 18.62
N LYS A 249 6.44 -4.88 19.05
CA LYS A 249 6.25 -4.49 20.47
C LYS A 249 4.84 -4.78 20.97
N GLY A 250 3.81 -4.51 20.15
CA GLY A 250 2.44 -4.86 20.48
C GLY A 250 2.23 -6.37 20.65
N MET A 251 2.86 -7.18 19.79
CA MET A 251 2.85 -8.64 19.90
C MET A 251 3.56 -9.13 21.17
N ILE A 252 4.67 -8.50 21.57
CA ILE A 252 5.36 -8.77 22.84
C ILE A 252 4.45 -8.48 24.03
N GLU A 253 3.81 -7.32 24.08
CA GLU A 253 2.91 -6.98 25.19
C GLU A 253 1.74 -7.96 25.29
N LYS A 254 1.17 -8.38 24.16
CA LYS A 254 0.15 -9.43 24.13
C LYS A 254 0.71 -10.77 24.62
N ALA A 255 1.91 -11.14 24.18
CA ALA A 255 2.55 -12.39 24.55
C ALA A 255 2.90 -12.49 26.05
N LYS A 256 3.11 -11.36 26.74
CA LYS A 256 3.30 -11.35 28.21
C LYS A 256 2.08 -11.88 28.97
N VAL A 257 0.88 -11.67 28.43
CA VAL A 257 -0.39 -12.05 29.09
C VAL A 257 -0.89 -13.39 28.57
N GLU A 258 -0.82 -13.59 27.25
CA GLU A 258 -1.48 -14.70 26.56
C GLU A 258 -0.51 -15.78 26.05
N GLY A 259 0.81 -15.54 26.13
CA GLY A 259 1.81 -16.34 25.42
C GLY A 259 1.91 -15.97 23.93
N VAL A 260 2.94 -16.48 23.25
CA VAL A 260 3.14 -16.21 21.82
C VAL A 260 2.13 -17.00 20.99
N GLY A 261 1.26 -16.28 20.29
CA GLY A 261 0.23 -16.88 19.44
C GLY A 261 0.79 -17.61 18.21
N GLU A 262 0.04 -18.58 17.69
CA GLU A 262 0.49 -19.39 16.55
C GLU A 262 0.71 -18.59 15.26
N GLU A 263 -0.04 -17.50 15.09
CA GLU A 263 0.04 -16.60 13.93
C GLU A 263 1.19 -15.58 14.05
N CYS A 264 1.77 -15.39 15.25
CA CYS A 264 2.72 -14.30 15.51
C CYS A 264 3.93 -14.36 14.58
N GLY A 265 4.53 -15.52 14.40
CA GLY A 265 5.66 -15.68 13.48
C GLY A 265 5.31 -15.39 12.01
N ARG A 266 4.07 -15.69 11.60
CA ARG A 266 3.59 -15.43 10.23
C ARG A 266 3.31 -13.95 10.02
N GLU A 267 2.65 -13.30 10.97
CA GLU A 267 2.38 -11.87 10.90
C GLU A 267 3.67 -11.05 10.81
N ILE A 268 4.71 -11.42 11.57
CA ILE A 268 6.01 -10.73 11.49
C ILE A 268 6.72 -11.03 10.17
N ALA A 269 6.63 -12.28 9.69
CA ALA A 269 7.17 -12.66 8.39
C ALA A 269 6.56 -11.83 7.25
N ASP A 270 5.23 -11.69 7.24
CA ASP A 270 4.52 -10.89 6.25
C ASP A 270 4.93 -9.41 6.33
N LEU A 271 5.10 -8.86 7.53
CA LEU A 271 5.58 -7.49 7.71
C LEU A 271 6.98 -7.30 7.13
N PHE A 272 7.91 -8.20 7.45
CA PHE A 272 9.30 -8.12 7.04
C PHE A 272 9.49 -8.35 5.53
N GLU A 273 8.80 -9.34 4.95
CA GLU A 273 8.85 -9.57 3.50
C GLU A 273 8.29 -8.43 2.69
N ASN A 274 7.18 -7.85 3.15
CA ASN A 274 6.58 -6.71 2.46
C ASN A 274 7.48 -5.49 2.55
N HIS A 275 8.14 -5.27 3.69
CA HIS A 275 9.15 -4.24 3.83
C HIS A 275 10.29 -4.42 2.82
N ALA A 276 10.90 -5.60 2.79
CA ALA A 276 12.02 -5.89 1.91
C ALA A 276 11.69 -5.75 0.41
N LYS A 277 10.46 -6.12 0.02
CA LYS A 277 10.01 -5.98 -1.37
C LYS A 277 9.70 -4.52 -1.72
N GLU A 278 8.99 -3.82 -0.84
CA GLU A 278 8.42 -2.52 -1.16
C GLU A 278 9.38 -1.37 -0.89
N PHE A 279 10.28 -1.49 0.08
CA PHE A 279 11.18 -0.44 0.53
C PHE A 279 12.63 -0.78 0.19
N ASP A 280 13.13 -1.95 0.60
CA ASP A 280 14.55 -2.26 0.50
C ASP A 280 15.04 -2.42 -0.94
N GLY A 281 14.18 -2.96 -1.79
CA GLY A 281 14.40 -3.02 -3.23
C GLY A 281 14.63 -1.64 -3.89
N ARG A 282 14.19 -0.54 -3.26
CA ARG A 282 14.30 0.82 -3.84
C ARG A 282 15.69 1.42 -3.77
N TYR A 283 16.53 0.96 -2.86
CA TYR A 283 17.90 1.49 -2.73
C TYR A 283 18.96 0.53 -3.26
N THR A 284 18.56 -0.63 -3.80
CA THR A 284 19.49 -1.62 -4.37
C THR A 284 20.43 -0.98 -5.40
N GLU A 285 19.92 -0.09 -6.26
CA GLU A 285 20.74 0.63 -7.24
C GLU A 285 21.66 1.70 -6.62
N TYR A 286 21.29 2.25 -5.46
CA TYR A 286 22.09 3.25 -4.75
C TYR A 286 23.25 2.63 -3.97
N LEU A 287 23.04 1.44 -3.41
CA LEU A 287 24.08 0.70 -2.67
C LEU A 287 25.04 -0.07 -3.59
N ALA A 288 24.62 -0.41 -4.81
CA ALA A 288 25.49 -1.09 -5.79
C ALA A 288 26.70 -0.26 -6.27
N THR A 289 26.76 1.03 -5.90
CA THR A 289 27.85 1.96 -6.22
C THR A 289 28.95 2.03 -5.16
N PHE A 290 28.80 1.34 -4.02
CA PHE A 290 29.78 1.25 -2.92
C PHE A 290 30.27 -0.19 -2.73
#